data_AF-A0A3E3J5F6-F1
#
_entry.id   AF-A0A3E3J5F6-F1
#
_cell.length_a   1.000
_cell.length_b   1.000
_cell.length_c   1.000
_cell.angle_alpha   90.00
_cell.angle_beta   90.00
_cell.angle_gamma   90.00
#
_symmetry.space_group_name_H-M   'P 1'
#
loop_
_entity.id
_entity.type
_entity.pdbx_description
1 polymer ?
#
loop_
_entity_poly.entity_id
_entity_poly.type
_entity_poly.pdbx_seq_one_letter_code
_entity_poly.pdbx_strand_id
1 'polypeptide(L)'
;MEYLGIGNEEVGEDFFIRYEMIMNAVKDRYPNIKVINSAGPGSGGSEFVRGWEQSHRTRTDLVDEHFYQCPEWFIANSHRYEFYESVPTLIYFDNHRVYGSACYYV
;
A
#
# COMPACT_ATOMS: atom_id res chain seq x y z
N MET A 1 -8.97 8.54 16.92
CA MET A 1 -8.19 7.71 15.96
C MET A 1 -8.98 7.70 14.67
N GLU A 2 -8.38 8.14 13.56
CA GLU A 2 -9.05 8.32 12.26
C GLU A 2 -8.61 7.27 11.23
N TYR A 3 -7.34 6.86 11.28
CA TYR A 3 -6.73 5.89 10.38
C TYR A 3 -6.13 4.72 11.17
N LEU A 4 -6.14 3.52 10.58
CA LEU A 4 -5.48 2.33 11.10
C LEU A 4 -4.81 1.55 9.95
N GLY A 5 -3.48 1.46 9.99
CA GLY A 5 -2.73 0.52 9.15
C GLY A 5 -2.81 -0.90 9.69
N ILE A 6 -3.07 -1.87 8.82
CA ILE A 6 -3.01 -3.29 9.15
C ILE A 6 -1.86 -3.89 8.35
N GLY A 7 -0.75 -4.15 9.03
CA GLY A 7 0.52 -4.48 8.40
C GLY A 7 1.39 -3.23 8.18
N ASN A 8 2.43 -3.42 7.38
CA ASN A 8 3.50 -2.50 7.03
C ASN A 8 4.04 -2.87 5.63
N GLU A 9 4.62 -4.06 5.49
CA GLU A 9 5.22 -4.57 4.23
C GLU A 9 4.89 -6.04 3.97
N GLU A 10 3.91 -6.58 4.69
CA GLU A 10 3.57 -7.98 4.66
C GLU A 10 2.98 -8.37 3.31
N VAL A 11 3.36 -9.56 2.87
CA VAL A 11 2.99 -10.15 1.59
C VAL A 11 2.53 -11.59 1.80
N GLY A 12 1.99 -12.20 0.75
CA GLY A 12 1.58 -13.61 0.78
C GLY A 12 0.17 -13.86 1.33
N GLU A 13 -0.32 -15.06 1.05
CA GLU A 13 -1.72 -15.44 1.22
C GLU A 13 -2.19 -15.38 2.68
N ASP A 14 -1.34 -15.88 3.57
CA ASP A 14 -1.58 -15.88 5.01
C ASP A 14 -1.83 -14.48 5.56
N PHE A 15 -1.11 -13.47 5.06
CA PHE A 15 -1.33 -12.08 5.45
C PHE A 15 -2.66 -11.58 4.90
N PHE A 16 -2.98 -11.84 3.63
CA PHE A 16 -4.24 -11.39 3.02
C PHE A 16 -5.48 -11.94 3.72
N ILE A 17 -5.45 -13.22 4.12
CA ILE A 17 -6.50 -13.84 4.93
C ILE A 17 -6.68 -13.09 6.26
N ARG A 18 -5.57 -12.84 6.98
CA ARG A 18 -5.61 -12.12 8.26
C ARG A 18 -6.05 -10.67 8.09
N TYR A 19 -5.61 -10.01 7.03
CA TYR A 19 -5.99 -8.63 6.72
C TYR A 19 -7.50 -8.49 6.65
N GLU A 20 -8.18 -9.35 5.88
CA GLU A 20 -9.64 -9.31 5.78
C GLU A 20 -10.34 -9.57 7.12
N MET A 21 -9.85 -10.54 7.90
CA MET A 21 -10.42 -10.83 9.22
C MET A 21 -10.34 -9.60 10.13
N ILE A 22 -9.18 -8.93 10.16
CA ILE A 22 -8.95 -7.76 11.01
C ILE A 22 -9.74 -6.56 10.48
N MET A 23 -9.67 -6.28 9.17
CA MET A 23 -10.41 -5.19 8.51
C MET A 23 -11.90 -5.29 8.80
N ASN A 24 -12.50 -6.48 8.62
CA ASN A 24 -13.91 -6.71 8.89
C ASN A 24 -14.26 -6.48 10.37
N ALA A 25 -13.45 -6.99 11.29
CA ALA A 25 -13.65 -6.79 12.73
C ALA A 25 -13.53 -5.31 13.14
N VAL A 26 -12.60 -4.57 12.54
CA VAL A 26 -12.43 -3.13 12.78
C VAL A 26 -13.65 -2.37 12.25
N LYS A 27 -14.09 -2.65 11.01
CA LYS A 27 -15.21 -1.94 10.39
C LYS A 27 -16.55 -2.23 11.07
N ASP A 28 -16.74 -3.45 11.60
CA ASP A 28 -17.94 -3.81 12.37
C ASP A 28 -18.08 -2.96 13.64
N ARG A 29 -16.97 -2.76 14.38
CA ARG A 29 -16.99 -2.04 15.66
C ARG A 29 -16.74 -0.53 15.52
N TYR A 30 -15.98 -0.13 14.51
CA TYR A 30 -15.50 1.23 14.30
C TYR A 30 -15.63 1.62 12.81
N PRO A 31 -16.86 1.71 12.28
CA PRO A 31 -17.09 1.93 10.84
C PRO A 31 -16.48 3.24 10.30
N ASN A 32 -16.26 4.22 11.18
CA ASN A 32 -15.69 5.52 10.82
C ASN A 32 -14.16 5.53 10.75
N ILE A 33 -13.46 4.50 11.27
CA ILE A 33 -12.00 4.40 11.11
C ILE A 33 -11.71 3.97 9.68
N LYS A 34 -10.84 4.71 9.01
CA LYS A 34 -10.32 4.36 7.68
C LYS A 34 -9.18 3.36 7.84
N VAL A 35 -9.23 2.27 7.08
CA VAL A 35 -8.22 1.21 7.13
C VAL A 35 -7.25 1.39 5.97
N ILE A 36 -5.97 1.14 6.25
CA ILE A 36 -4.88 1.18 5.27
C ILE A 36 -4.33 -0.24 5.10
N ASN A 37 -4.30 -0.74 3.86
CA ASN A 37 -3.66 -2.00 3.49
C ASN A 37 -2.24 -1.75 2.97
N SER A 38 -1.37 -2.76 3.04
CA SER A 38 -0.03 -2.71 2.47
C SER A 38 -0.01 -3.17 1.00
N ALA A 39 0.70 -2.44 0.14
CA ALA A 39 1.09 -2.89 -1.20
C ALA A 39 2.41 -3.68 -1.21
N GLY A 40 2.91 -4.11 -0.05
CA GLY A 40 4.19 -4.79 0.09
C GLY A 40 5.40 -3.84 0.06
N PRO A 41 6.62 -4.39 0.03
CA PRO A 41 7.85 -3.64 0.35
C PRO A 41 8.42 -2.78 -0.79
N GLY A 42 7.88 -2.88 -2.01
CA GLY A 42 8.50 -2.30 -3.20
C GLY A 42 7.53 -1.58 -4.12
N SER A 43 8.07 -0.73 -5.00
CA SER A 43 7.32 0.05 -6.00
C SER A 43 6.72 -0.76 -7.17
N GLY A 44 6.79 -2.08 -7.13
CA GLY A 44 6.41 -2.96 -8.24
C GLY A 44 6.75 -4.42 -7.98
N GLY A 45 6.44 -5.28 -8.94
CA GLY A 45 6.64 -6.74 -8.84
C GLY A 45 5.37 -7.50 -8.46
N SER A 46 5.48 -8.82 -8.33
CA SER A 46 4.32 -9.70 -8.13
C SER A 46 3.58 -9.43 -6.83
N GLU A 47 4.30 -9.24 -5.73
CA GLU A 47 3.66 -8.98 -4.44
C GLU A 47 3.03 -7.59 -4.38
N PHE A 48 3.62 -6.60 -5.07
CA PHE A 48 3.00 -5.29 -5.24
C PHE A 48 1.66 -5.36 -5.96
N VAL A 49 1.61 -6.10 -7.08
CA VAL A 49 0.37 -6.32 -7.82
C VAL A 49 -0.67 -7.02 -6.94
N ARG A 50 -0.27 -8.07 -6.21
CA ARG A 50 -1.16 -8.80 -5.30
C ARG A 50 -1.69 -7.94 -4.15
N GLY A 51 -0.85 -7.09 -3.55
CA GLY A 51 -1.25 -6.15 -2.50
C GLY A 51 -2.26 -5.13 -3.00
N TRP A 52 -2.06 -4.61 -4.21
CA TRP A 52 -3.05 -3.75 -4.87
C TRP A 52 -4.35 -4.49 -5.20
N GLU A 53 -4.28 -5.69 -5.79
CA GLU A 53 -5.46 -6.53 -6.06
C GLU A 53 -6.26 -6.82 -4.78
N GLN A 54 -5.57 -7.13 -3.68
CA GLN A 54 -6.18 -7.31 -2.36
C GLN A 54 -6.92 -6.05 -1.92
N SER A 55 -6.31 -4.88 -2.09
CA SER A 55 -6.87 -3.60 -1.70
C SER A 55 -8.11 -3.23 -2.51
N HIS A 56 -8.09 -3.47 -3.82
CA HIS A 56 -9.26 -3.31 -4.70
C HIS A 56 -10.38 -4.28 -4.30
N ARG A 57 -10.05 -5.57 -4.12
CA ARG A 57 -11.02 -6.62 -3.79
C ARG A 57 -11.72 -6.35 -2.46
N THR A 58 -10.97 -5.91 -1.46
CA THR A 58 -11.50 -5.59 -0.13
C THR A 58 -12.12 -4.19 -0.06
N ARG A 59 -11.98 -3.36 -1.11
CA ARG A 59 -12.42 -1.96 -1.13
C ARG A 59 -11.90 -1.18 0.07
N THR A 60 -10.63 -1.40 0.39
CA THR A 60 -9.95 -0.71 1.49
C THR A 60 -9.95 0.80 1.25
N ASP A 61 -9.94 1.61 2.32
CA ASP A 61 -10.00 3.06 2.20
C ASP A 61 -8.72 3.66 1.59
N LEU A 62 -7.55 3.18 2.02
CA LEU A 62 -6.24 3.62 1.53
C LEU A 62 -5.25 2.47 1.32
N VAL A 63 -4.24 2.69 0.48
CA VAL A 63 -3.12 1.76 0.28
C VAL A 63 -1.80 2.42 0.64
N ASP A 64 -1.00 1.73 1.43
CA ASP A 64 0.38 2.07 1.75
C ASP A 64 1.31 1.48 0.70
N GLU A 65 1.90 2.34 -0.12
CA GLU A 65 2.97 1.94 -1.03
C GLU A 65 4.32 2.24 -0.40
N HIS A 66 5.25 1.29 -0.45
CA HIS A 66 6.60 1.50 0.02
C HIS A 66 7.58 1.49 -1.14
N PHE A 67 8.51 2.45 -1.15
CA PHE A 67 9.62 2.38 -2.09
C PHE A 67 10.82 3.23 -1.70
N TYR A 68 11.97 2.60 -1.90
CA TYR A 68 13.30 3.20 -1.86
C TYR A 68 13.83 3.20 -3.28
N GLN A 69 14.05 4.38 -3.87
CA GLN A 69 14.41 4.50 -5.27
C GLN A 69 15.49 5.56 -5.50
N CYS A 70 16.16 5.46 -6.65
CA CYS A 70 17.14 6.45 -7.10
C CYS A 70 16.44 7.76 -7.53
N PRO A 71 17.11 8.93 -7.47
CA PRO A 71 16.52 10.22 -7.87
C PRO A 71 15.89 10.19 -9.27
N GLU A 72 16.53 9.52 -10.21
CA GLU A 72 16.10 9.39 -11.60
C GLU A 72 14.74 8.67 -11.70
N TRP A 73 14.50 7.68 -10.84
CA TRP A 73 13.24 6.98 -10.80
C TRP A 73 12.11 7.90 -10.33
N PHE A 74 12.34 8.74 -9.31
CA PHE A 74 11.33 9.71 -8.85
C PHE A 74 10.98 10.73 -9.93
N ILE A 75 11.96 11.19 -10.71
CA ILE A 75 11.73 12.08 -11.85
C ILE A 75 10.93 11.35 -12.93
N ALA A 76 11.33 10.13 -13.28
CA ALA A 76 10.65 9.34 -14.32
C ALA A 76 9.22 8.91 -13.94
N ASN A 77 8.92 8.83 -12.64
CA ASN A 77 7.63 8.39 -12.09
C ASN A 77 6.83 9.54 -11.46
N SER A 78 7.11 10.80 -11.81
CA SER A 78 6.39 11.96 -11.27
C SER A 78 4.87 11.93 -11.56
N HIS A 79 4.46 11.21 -12.60
CA HIS A 79 3.07 11.01 -13.01
C HIS A 79 2.49 9.65 -12.59
N ARG A 80 3.19 8.89 -11.72
CA ARG A 80 2.81 7.51 -11.36
C ARG A 80 1.35 7.38 -10.95
N TYR A 81 0.86 8.33 -10.16
CA TYR A 81 -0.49 8.28 -9.57
C TYR A 81 -1.57 8.94 -10.40
N GLU A 82 -1.23 9.56 -11.54
CA GLU A 82 -2.19 10.28 -12.38
C GLU A 82 -3.27 9.35 -12.97
N PHE A 83 -2.94 8.07 -13.14
CA PHE A 83 -3.81 7.07 -13.79
C PHE A 83 -4.29 5.97 -12.85
N TYR A 84 -4.09 6.12 -11.53
CA TYR A 84 -4.55 5.10 -10.58
C TYR A 84 -6.07 5.13 -10.48
N GLU A 85 -6.68 3.95 -10.38
CA GLU A 85 -8.12 3.83 -10.20
C GLU A 85 -8.54 4.46 -8.86
N SER A 86 -9.71 5.11 -8.83
CA SER A 86 -10.21 5.87 -7.67
C SER A 86 -10.60 5.03 -6.44
N VAL A 87 -10.44 3.71 -6.49
CA VAL A 87 -10.72 2.81 -5.37
C VAL A 87 -9.62 1.76 -5.33
N PRO A 88 -8.76 1.76 -4.31
CA PRO A 88 -8.76 2.61 -3.11
C PRO A 88 -8.54 4.09 -3.44
N THR A 89 -9.20 4.97 -2.68
CA THR A 89 -9.38 6.38 -3.05
C THR A 89 -8.15 7.25 -2.76
N LEU A 90 -7.26 6.79 -1.88
CA LEU A 90 -6.10 7.56 -1.45
C LEU A 90 -4.90 6.64 -1.20
N ILE A 91 -3.71 7.14 -1.51
CA ILE A 91 -2.44 6.47 -1.25
C ILE A 91 -1.82 7.09 0.00
N TYR A 92 -1.42 6.23 0.93
CA TYR A 92 -0.67 6.59 2.12
C TYR A 92 0.82 6.35 1.84
N PHE A 93 1.65 7.25 2.33
CA PHE A 93 3.10 7.22 2.13
C PHE A 93 3.79 7.13 3.48
N ASP A 94 4.05 5.92 3.99
CA ASP A 94 4.73 5.79 5.28
C ASP A 94 6.25 5.92 5.14
N ASN A 95 6.86 5.18 4.21
CA ASN A 95 8.31 5.07 4.09
C ASN A 95 8.83 5.30 2.67
N HIS A 96 9.31 6.53 2.41
CA HIS A 96 9.85 6.97 1.12
C HIS A 96 11.18 7.67 1.31
N ARG A 97 12.25 7.14 0.68
CA ARG A 97 13.57 7.78 0.73
C ARG A 97 14.31 7.68 -0.60
N VAL A 98 15.04 8.75 -0.90
CA VAL A 98 16.07 8.80 -1.95
C VAL A 98 17.37 8.34 -1.32
N TYR A 99 17.99 7.27 -1.85
CA TYR A 99 19.31 6.83 -1.42
C TYR A 99 20.37 7.21 -2.45
N GLY A 100 21.51 7.74 -1.98
CA GLY A 100 22.59 8.20 -2.83
C GLY A 100 23.23 7.06 -3.63
N SER A 101 23.11 7.16 -4.96
CA SER A 101 23.99 6.60 -6.01
C SER A 101 23.85 5.13 -6.48
N ALA A 102 22.81 4.39 -6.11
CA ALA A 102 22.38 3.20 -6.87
C ALA A 102 20.88 2.95 -6.68
N CYS A 103 20.17 2.53 -7.73
CA CYS A 103 18.78 2.11 -7.60
C CYS A 103 18.75 0.82 -6.77
N TYR A 104 18.20 0.89 -5.55
CA TYR A 104 17.97 -0.28 -4.72
C TYR A 104 16.57 -0.81 -5.00
N TYR A 105 16.47 -2.11 -5.21
CA TYR A 105 15.19 -2.81 -5.17
C TYR A 105 15.09 -3.44 -3.79
N VAL A 106 14.03 -3.11 -3.05
CA VAL A 106 13.57 -3.92 -1.91
C VAL A 106 12.62 -4.98 -2.48
#